data_AF-Q9Y9G2-F1
#
_entry.id   AF-Q9Y9G2-F1
#
_cell.length_a   1.000
_cell.length_b   1.000
_cell.length_c   1.000
_cell.angle_alpha   90.00
_cell.angle_beta   90.00
_cell.angle_gamma   90.00
#
_symmetry.space_group_name_H-M   'P 1'
#
loop_
_entity.id
_entity.type
_entity.pdbx_description
1 polymer ?
#
loop_
_entity_poly.entity_id
_entity_poly.type
_entity_poly.pdbx_seq_one_letter_code
_entity_poly.pdbx_strand_id
1 'polypeptide(L)'
;MKTLVRTLMLLGLVALALSSYTAAAQEGEASLEFAAKAIGAGLAVGLAGIGGGYAVGVAGAAATSSITEKPEMFGRSLLFVVLGEGIAIYGLLIALLLLLVV
;
A
#
# COMPACT_ATOMS: atom_id res chain seq x y z
N MET A 1 -12.18 52.92 -24.39
CA MET A 1 -12.02 52.37 -23.02
C MET A 1 -13.01 51.23 -22.73
N LYS A 2 -14.32 51.41 -22.94
CA LYS A 2 -15.35 50.39 -22.63
C LYS A 2 -15.22 49.07 -23.41
N THR A 3 -14.75 49.11 -24.66
CA THR A 3 -14.50 47.90 -25.48
C THR A 3 -13.29 47.10 -24.99
N LEU A 4 -12.23 47.79 -24.56
CA LEU A 4 -11.00 47.18 -24.07
C LEU A 4 -11.23 46.43 -22.74
N VAL A 5 -12.03 47.00 -21.83
CA VAL A 5 -12.43 46.34 -20.57
C VAL A 5 -13.27 45.09 -20.83
N ARG A 6 -14.18 45.13 -21.82
CA ARG A 6 -15.00 43.96 -22.20
C ARG A 6 -14.15 42.83 -22.78
N THR A 7 -13.19 43.15 -23.64
CA THR A 7 -12.27 42.16 -24.22
C THR A 7 -11.38 41.54 -23.13
N LEU A 8 -10.91 42.32 -22.17
CA LEU A 8 -10.09 41.80 -21.05
C LEU A 8 -10.91 40.86 -20.14
N MET A 9 -12.17 41.20 -19.85
CA MET A 9 -13.06 40.33 -19.08
C MET A 9 -13.40 39.03 -19.81
N LEU A 10 -13.64 39.09 -21.13
CA LEU A 10 -13.86 37.89 -21.94
C LEU A 10 -12.63 36.98 -21.97
N LEU A 11 -11.43 37.55 -22.09
CA LEU A 11 -10.19 36.77 -22.05
C LEU A 11 -9.98 36.10 -20.68
N GLY A 12 -10.27 36.82 -19.59
CA GLY A 12 -10.20 36.26 -18.23
C GLY A 12 -11.22 35.14 -17.99
N LEU A 13 -12.45 35.27 -18.51
CA LEU A 13 -13.47 34.23 -18.43
C LEU A 13 -13.07 32.96 -19.21
N VAL A 14 -12.48 33.14 -20.40
CA VAL A 14 -11.97 32.03 -21.22
C VAL A 14 -10.81 31.32 -20.52
N ALA A 15 -9.88 32.06 -19.92
CA ALA A 15 -8.78 31.46 -19.15
C ALA A 15 -9.29 30.64 -17.94
N LEU A 16 -10.30 31.13 -17.23
CA LEU A 16 -10.89 30.41 -16.10
C LEU A 16 -11.58 29.10 -16.56
N ALA A 17 -12.30 29.15 -17.70
CA ALA A 17 -12.96 27.98 -18.28
C ALA A 17 -11.96 26.90 -18.74
N LEU A 18 -10.81 27.31 -19.29
CA LEU A 18 -9.72 26.41 -19.67
C LEU A 18 -9.10 25.72 -18.44
N SER A 19 -8.85 26.46 -17.35
CA SER A 19 -8.30 25.89 -16.11
C SER A 19 -9.25 24.89 -15.44
N SER A 20 -10.57 25.08 -15.54
CA SER A 20 -11.54 24.11 -15.04
C SER A 20 -11.55 22.80 -15.85
N TYR A 21 -11.29 22.85 -17.16
CA TYR A 21 -11.21 21.65 -18.00
C TYR A 21 -9.97 20.80 -17.66
N THR A 22 -8.82 21.44 -17.38
CA THR A 22 -7.61 20.74 -16.95
C THR A 22 -7.75 20.15 -15.54
N ALA A 23 -8.41 20.86 -14.63
CA ALA A 23 -8.68 20.36 -13.27
C ALA A 23 -9.57 19.10 -13.30
N ALA A 24 -10.62 19.09 -14.13
CA ALA A 24 -11.50 17.93 -14.29
C ALA A 24 -10.78 16.71 -14.89
N ALA A 25 -9.83 16.94 -15.81
CA ALA A 25 -9.01 15.86 -16.36
C ALA A 25 -8.05 15.26 -15.32
N GLN A 26 -7.52 16.10 -14.42
CA GLN A 26 -6.53 15.69 -13.42
C GLN A 26 -7.13 14.88 -12.25
N GLU A 27 -8.40 15.07 -11.90
CA GLU A 27 -9.10 14.24 -10.90
C GLU A 27 -9.24 12.77 -11.35
N GLY A 28 -9.41 12.54 -12.65
CA GLY A 28 -9.48 11.19 -13.22
C GLY A 28 -8.15 10.43 -13.11
N GLU A 29 -7.03 11.12 -13.34
CA GLU A 29 -5.70 10.51 -13.30
C GLU A 29 -5.25 10.21 -11.85
N ALA A 30 -5.49 11.16 -10.93
CA ALA A 30 -5.18 10.98 -9.52
C ALA A 30 -5.99 9.85 -8.85
N SER A 31 -7.26 9.69 -9.24
CA SER A 31 -8.13 8.63 -8.69
C SER A 31 -7.74 7.24 -9.19
N LEU A 32 -7.35 7.10 -10.46
CA LEU A 32 -6.87 5.83 -11.02
C LEU A 32 -5.52 5.42 -10.42
N GLU A 33 -4.61 6.37 -10.21
CA GLU A 33 -3.33 6.12 -9.55
C GLU A 33 -3.52 5.61 -8.12
N PHE A 34 -4.36 6.28 -7.32
CA PHE A 34 -4.67 5.84 -5.97
C PHE A 34 -5.34 4.46 -5.94
N ALA A 35 -6.29 4.20 -6.84
CA ALA A 35 -6.96 2.90 -6.93
C ALA A 35 -5.97 1.77 -7.25
N ALA A 36 -5.05 1.99 -8.20
CA ALA A 36 -4.01 1.03 -8.55
C ALA A 36 -3.07 0.75 -7.36
N LYS A 37 -2.62 1.80 -6.65
CA LYS A 37 -1.80 1.69 -5.44
C LYS A 37 -2.53 0.93 -4.32
N ALA A 38 -3.80 1.22 -4.09
CA ALA A 38 -4.61 0.55 -3.07
C ALA A 38 -4.82 -0.95 -3.36
N ILE A 39 -5.07 -1.32 -4.62
CA ILE A 39 -5.17 -2.72 -5.03
C ILE A 39 -3.82 -3.43 -4.85
N GLY A 40 -2.73 -2.80 -5.31
CA GLY A 40 -1.38 -3.33 -5.14
C GLY A 40 -1.00 -3.55 -3.66
N ALA A 41 -1.31 -2.58 -2.80
CA ALA A 41 -1.10 -2.66 -1.36
C ALA A 41 -1.92 -3.80 -0.73
N GLY A 42 -3.20 -3.92 -1.08
CA GLY A 42 -4.06 -5.00 -0.59
C GLY A 42 -3.55 -6.38 -1.00
N LEU A 43 -3.10 -6.55 -2.25
CA LEU A 43 -2.53 -7.80 -2.73
C LEU A 43 -1.20 -8.13 -2.05
N ALA A 44 -0.33 -7.14 -1.84
CA ALA A 44 0.94 -7.33 -1.15
C ALA A 44 0.75 -7.86 0.28
N VAL A 45 -0.13 -7.24 1.07
CA VAL A 45 -0.43 -7.70 2.44
C VAL A 45 -1.17 -9.04 2.42
N GLY A 46 -2.19 -9.19 1.58
CA GLY A 46 -3.03 -10.38 1.56
C GLY A 46 -2.25 -11.66 1.23
N LEU A 47 -1.45 -11.62 0.16
CA LEU A 47 -0.66 -12.78 -0.28
C LEU A 47 0.48 -13.08 0.70
N ALA A 48 1.15 -12.06 1.23
CA ALA A 48 2.17 -12.23 2.26
C ALA A 48 1.58 -12.79 3.57
N GLY A 49 0.38 -12.35 3.96
CA GLY A 49 -0.31 -12.85 5.14
C GLY A 49 -0.68 -14.32 5.03
N ILE A 50 -1.13 -14.78 3.86
CA ILE A 50 -1.41 -16.21 3.61
C ILE A 50 -0.11 -17.03 3.69
N GLY A 51 0.95 -16.59 3.02
CA GLY A 51 2.24 -17.30 3.04
C GLY A 51 2.89 -17.32 4.42
N GLY A 52 2.92 -16.17 5.10
CA GLY A 52 3.45 -16.02 6.46
C GLY A 52 2.63 -16.81 7.47
N GLY A 53 1.30 -16.75 7.41
CA GLY A 53 0.42 -17.54 8.28
C GLY A 53 0.62 -19.05 8.12
N TYR A 54 0.80 -19.52 6.89
CA TYR A 54 1.13 -20.92 6.63
C TYR A 54 2.51 -21.31 7.22
N ALA A 55 3.54 -20.49 6.96
CA ALA A 55 4.88 -20.74 7.48
C ALA A 55 4.91 -20.77 9.02
N VAL A 56 4.28 -19.78 9.66
CA VAL A 56 4.15 -19.70 11.12
C VAL A 56 3.34 -20.86 11.69
N GLY A 57 2.26 -21.27 11.04
CA GLY A 57 1.45 -22.41 11.47
C GLY A 57 2.24 -23.72 11.50
N VAL A 58 2.98 -24.01 10.43
CA VAL A 58 3.82 -25.22 10.33
C VAL A 58 5.00 -25.16 11.30
N ALA A 59 5.72 -24.04 11.32
CA ALA A 59 6.87 -23.86 12.22
C ALA A 59 6.45 -23.88 13.70
N GLY A 60 5.31 -23.29 14.03
CA GLY A 60 4.74 -23.26 15.38
C GLY A 60 4.38 -24.66 15.88
N ALA A 61 3.73 -25.47 15.05
CA ALA A 61 3.42 -26.86 15.40
C ALA A 61 4.69 -27.68 15.70
N ALA A 62 5.69 -27.59 14.83
CA ALA A 62 6.98 -28.26 15.04
C ALA A 62 7.73 -27.74 16.27
N ALA A 63 7.69 -26.41 16.50
CA ALA A 63 8.29 -25.78 17.66
C ALA A 63 7.69 -26.30 18.96
N THR A 64 6.36 -26.31 19.09
CA THR A 64 5.68 -26.80 20.30
C THR A 64 6.04 -28.26 20.59
N SER A 65 6.00 -29.13 19.58
CA SER A 65 6.39 -30.55 19.75
C SER A 65 7.84 -30.70 20.22
N SER A 66 8.77 -29.94 19.65
CA SER A 66 10.19 -29.97 20.05
C SER A 66 10.41 -29.49 21.49
N ILE A 67 9.65 -28.48 21.93
CA ILE A 67 9.76 -27.90 23.27
C ILE A 67 9.21 -28.86 24.31
N THR A 68 8.14 -29.60 24.00
CA THR A 68 7.61 -30.64 24.91
C THR A 68 8.61 -31.77 25.18
N GLU A 69 9.45 -32.14 24.21
CA GLU A 69 10.50 -33.15 24.41
C GLU A 69 11.79 -32.58 25.02
N LYS A 70 12.18 -31.37 24.60
CA LYS A 70 13.44 -30.71 24.98
C LYS A 70 13.18 -29.23 25.30
N PRO A 71 12.84 -28.89 26.55
CA PRO A 71 12.52 -27.51 26.94
C PRO A 71 13.65 -26.52 26.66
N GLU A 72 14.90 -26.98 26.63
CA GLU A 72 16.09 -26.17 26.34
C GLU A 72 16.11 -25.66 24.89
N MET A 73 15.28 -26.21 24.01
CA MET A 73 15.15 -25.80 22.61
C MET A 73 14.24 -24.59 22.40
N PHE A 74 13.53 -24.11 23.43
CA PHE A 74 12.57 -23.00 23.33
C PHE A 74 13.07 -21.81 22.51
N GLY A 75 14.25 -21.27 22.85
CA GLY A 75 14.79 -20.09 22.17
C GLY A 75 15.09 -20.32 20.69
N ARG A 76 15.59 -21.51 20.32
CA ARG A 76 15.89 -21.87 18.92
C ARG A 76 14.60 -22.07 18.13
N SER A 77 13.64 -22.78 18.71
CA SER A 77 12.36 -23.06 18.08
C SER A 77 11.55 -21.78 17.85
N LEU A 78 11.55 -20.84 18.81
CA LEU A 78 10.91 -19.53 18.66
C LEU A 78 11.53 -18.71 17.53
N LEU A 79 12.85 -18.78 17.35
CA LEU A 79 13.56 -18.04 16.31
C LEU A 79 13.07 -18.43 14.91
N PHE A 80 12.85 -19.72 14.65
CA PHE A 80 12.29 -20.19 13.37
C PHE A 80 10.84 -19.76 13.14
N VAL A 81 10.02 -19.70 14.20
CA VAL A 81 8.64 -19.20 14.10
C VAL A 81 8.62 -17.73 13.72
N VAL A 82 9.45 -16.90 14.37
CA VAL A 82 9.53 -15.46 14.10
C VAL A 82 10.11 -15.17 12.71
N LEU A 83 11.07 -15.98 12.23
CA LEU A 83 11.55 -15.86 10.85
C LEU A 83 10.41 -16.04 9.82
N GLY A 84 9.42 -16.89 10.12
CA GLY A 84 8.21 -17.01 9.30
C GLY A 84 7.33 -15.76 9.32
N GLU A 85 7.24 -15.07 10.45
CA GLU A 85 6.48 -13.81 10.58
C GLU A 85 7.07 -12.68 9.72
N GLY A 86 8.39 -12.71 9.49
CA GLY A 86 9.07 -11.77 8.61
C GLY A 86 8.42 -11.64 7.22
N ILE A 87 7.84 -12.72 6.69
CA ILE A 87 7.12 -12.72 5.41
C ILE A 87 5.95 -11.72 5.43
N ALA A 88 5.15 -11.73 6.50
CA ALA A 88 4.02 -10.82 6.65
C ALA A 88 4.46 -9.36 6.82
N ILE A 89 5.55 -9.15 7.58
CA ILE A 89 6.14 -7.81 7.78
C ILE A 89 6.64 -7.22 6.46
N TYR A 90 7.27 -8.01 5.60
CA TYR A 90 7.68 -7.55 4.27
C TYR A 90 6.48 -7.20 3.37
N GLY A 91 5.39 -7.96 3.44
CA GLY A 91 4.14 -7.61 2.74
C GLY A 91 3.56 -6.27 3.20
N LEU A 92 3.51 -6.05 4.52
CA LEU A 92 3.09 -4.78 5.10
C LEU A 92 4.01 -3.62 4.70
N LEU A 93 5.33 -3.84 4.73
CA LEU A 93 6.31 -2.84 4.33
C LEU A 93 6.09 -2.40 2.88
N ILE A 94 5.91 -3.33 1.95
CA ILE A 94 5.65 -3.01 0.54
C ILE A 94 4.35 -2.23 0.38
N ALA A 95 3.29 -2.61 1.09
CA ALA A 95 2.02 -1.88 1.06
C ALA A 95 2.17 -0.43 1.57
N LEU A 96 2.92 -0.22 2.66
CA LEU A 96 3.21 1.13 3.16
C LEU A 96 4.05 1.93 2.16
N LEU A 97 5.03 1.32 1.51
CA LEU A 97 5.82 1.98 0.46
C LEU A 97 4.92 2.40 -0.72
N LEU A 98 3.99 1.55 -1.15
CA LEU A 98 3.07 1.86 -2.25
C LEU A 98 2.06 2.97 -1.93
N LEU A 99 1.69 3.15 -0.66
CA LEU A 99 0.71 4.17 -0.27
C LEU A 99 1.33 5.48 0.20
N LEU A 100 2.52 5.43 0.81
CA LEU A 100 3.09 6.58 1.51
C LEU A 100 4.32 7.18 0.80
N VAL A 101 5.03 6.38 0.02
CA VAL A 101 6.33 6.78 -0.54
C VAL A 101 6.29 6.89 -2.06
N VAL A 102 5.73 5.87 -2.71
CA VAL A 102 5.53 5.82 -4.16
C VAL A 102 4.25 6.54 -4.51
#